data_AF-A0A828SW43-F1
#
_entry.id   AF-A0A828SW43-F1
#
_cell.length_a   1.000
_cell.length_b   1.000
_cell.length_c   1.000
_cell.angle_alpha   90.00
_cell.angle_beta   90.00
_cell.angle_gamma   90.00
#
_symmetry.space_group_name_H-M   'P 1'
#
loop_
_entity.id
_entity.type
_entity.pdbx_description
1 polymer ?
#
loop_
_entity_poly.entity_id
_entity_poly.type
_entity_poly.pdbx_seq_one_letter_code
_entity_poly.pdbx_strand_id
1 'polypeptide(L)'
;VFGNARVFGDAWVFGNARVSGNAQVFGNARVFGNAWVSGNARVSGDTQVFGDARVFGNAWVSGNARVFGDAQVSGNARVSGNARVSGDAQVFGDARVSGDKDYAYAHGFGSCNRTTTFFRLKDGDVGVRCGCFYGTLAQFRDKVCETHGETKKAQEYLMLADLMEIRFKN
;
A
#
# COMPACT_ATOMS: atom_id res chain seq x y z
N VAL A 1 -19.35 -9.72 -7.84
CA VAL A 1 -19.42 -8.24 -7.99
C VAL A 1 -20.76 -7.79 -7.42
N PHE A 2 -20.81 -6.77 -6.55
CA PHE A 2 -22.06 -6.35 -5.89
C PHE A 2 -22.08 -4.84 -5.57
N GLY A 3 -23.26 -4.28 -5.27
CA GLY A 3 -23.44 -2.82 -5.11
C GLY A 3 -23.39 -2.08 -6.45
N ASN A 4 -22.85 -0.86 -6.46
CA ASN A 4 -22.63 -0.07 -7.68
C ASN A 4 -21.30 -0.42 -8.39
N ALA A 5 -20.70 -1.56 -8.04
CA ALA A 5 -19.41 -1.96 -8.57
C ALA A 5 -19.53 -2.30 -10.06
N ARG A 6 -18.52 -1.90 -10.83
CA ARG A 6 -18.49 -2.11 -12.29
C ARG A 6 -17.24 -2.89 -12.69
N VAL A 7 -17.44 -3.94 -13.47
CA VAL A 7 -16.37 -4.66 -14.18
C VAL A 7 -16.67 -4.55 -15.67
N PHE A 8 -15.75 -3.98 -16.46
CA PHE A 8 -15.98 -3.71 -17.89
C PHE A 8 -14.68 -3.65 -18.71
N GLY A 9 -14.77 -3.68 -20.03
CA GLY A 9 -13.62 -3.93 -20.90
C GLY A 9 -13.18 -5.40 -20.82
N ASP A 10 -11.89 -5.67 -21.00
CA ASP A 10 -11.32 -7.02 -20.93
C ASP A 10 -10.95 -7.44 -19.49
N ALA A 11 -11.67 -6.93 -18.51
CA ALA A 11 -11.36 -7.12 -17.09
C ALA A 11 -11.97 -8.41 -16.56
N TRP A 12 -11.20 -9.14 -15.74
CA TRP A 12 -11.62 -10.43 -15.18
C TRP A 12 -11.65 -10.38 -13.66
N VAL A 13 -12.76 -10.84 -13.08
CA VAL A 13 -12.91 -11.07 -11.64
C VAL A 13 -13.33 -12.52 -11.43
N PHE A 14 -12.50 -13.32 -10.79
CA PHE A 14 -12.71 -14.77 -10.65
C PHE A 14 -12.14 -15.34 -9.34
N GLY A 15 -12.41 -16.62 -9.06
CA GLY A 15 -12.09 -17.22 -7.76
C GLY A 15 -13.00 -16.70 -6.64
N ASN A 16 -12.45 -16.46 -5.45
CA ASN A 16 -13.17 -15.89 -4.31
C ASN A 16 -13.15 -14.35 -4.28
N ALA A 17 -12.68 -13.72 -5.36
CA ALA A 17 -12.48 -12.29 -5.42
C ALA A 17 -13.80 -11.52 -5.28
N ARG A 18 -13.74 -10.39 -4.56
CA ARG A 18 -14.89 -9.53 -4.29
C ARG A 18 -14.64 -8.14 -4.85
N VAL A 19 -15.65 -7.59 -5.50
CA VAL A 19 -15.68 -6.18 -5.92
C VAL A 19 -16.99 -5.58 -5.46
N SER A 20 -16.92 -4.48 -4.69
CA SER A 20 -18.08 -3.88 -4.04
C SER A 20 -18.05 -2.36 -3.93
N GLY A 21 -19.14 -1.75 -3.45
CA GLY A 21 -19.26 -0.29 -3.33
C GLY A 21 -19.41 0.37 -4.70
N ASN A 22 -18.66 1.43 -4.96
CA ASN A 22 -18.55 2.09 -6.28
C ASN A 22 -17.25 1.70 -7.00
N ALA A 23 -16.62 0.58 -6.62
CA ALA A 23 -15.35 0.16 -7.17
C ALA A 23 -15.46 -0.15 -8.68
N GLN A 24 -14.39 0.14 -9.41
CA GLN A 24 -14.30 -0.06 -10.84
C GLN A 24 -13.08 -0.92 -11.18
N VAL A 25 -13.30 -2.01 -11.90
CA VAL A 25 -12.24 -2.85 -12.49
C VAL A 25 -12.40 -2.82 -14.00
N PHE A 26 -11.40 -2.34 -14.72
CA PHE A 26 -11.52 -2.14 -16.17
C PHE A 26 -10.21 -2.29 -16.93
N GLY A 27 -10.24 -2.20 -18.26
CA GLY A 27 -9.08 -2.53 -19.11
C GLY A 27 -8.78 -4.02 -19.05
N ASN A 28 -7.50 -4.42 -19.00
CA ASN A 28 -7.07 -5.82 -18.91
C ASN A 28 -6.90 -6.32 -17.47
N ALA A 29 -7.49 -5.61 -16.50
CA ALA A 29 -7.22 -5.86 -15.09
C ALA A 29 -7.75 -7.22 -14.64
N ARG A 30 -7.00 -7.90 -13.78
CA ARG A 30 -7.38 -9.21 -13.21
C ARG A 30 -7.43 -9.13 -11.69
N VAL A 31 -8.59 -9.46 -11.13
CA VAL A 31 -8.78 -9.58 -9.68
C VAL A 31 -9.17 -11.01 -9.35
N PHE A 32 -8.35 -11.72 -8.57
CA PHE A 32 -8.55 -13.14 -8.33
C PHE A 32 -8.05 -13.59 -6.94
N GLY A 33 -8.15 -14.89 -6.63
CA GLY A 33 -7.87 -15.38 -5.27
C GLY A 33 -8.95 -14.90 -4.29
N ASN A 34 -8.55 -14.46 -3.10
CA ASN A 34 -9.43 -13.87 -2.09
C ASN A 34 -9.41 -12.33 -2.12
N ALA A 35 -8.88 -11.72 -3.18
CA ALA A 35 -8.69 -10.29 -3.27
C ALA A 35 -10.00 -9.52 -3.14
N TRP A 36 -9.93 -8.34 -2.50
CA TRP A 36 -11.09 -7.49 -2.31
C TRP A 36 -10.85 -6.07 -2.79
N VAL A 37 -11.65 -5.64 -3.76
CA VAL A 37 -11.70 -4.25 -4.23
C VAL A 37 -13.01 -3.59 -3.75
N SER A 38 -12.94 -2.46 -3.07
CA SER A 38 -14.14 -1.80 -2.50
C SER A 38 -14.05 -0.27 -2.43
N GLY A 39 -15.10 0.39 -1.93
CA GLY A 39 -15.15 1.85 -1.85
C GLY A 39 -15.30 2.49 -3.24
N ASN A 40 -14.50 3.50 -3.54
CA ASN A 40 -14.39 4.14 -4.86
C ASN A 40 -13.11 3.71 -5.60
N ALA A 41 -12.52 2.57 -5.21
CA ALA A 41 -11.25 2.12 -5.76
C ALA A 41 -11.34 1.85 -7.27
N ARG A 42 -10.25 2.14 -7.97
CA ARG A 42 -10.11 1.90 -9.42
C ARG A 42 -8.94 0.96 -9.67
N VAL A 43 -9.19 -0.11 -10.43
CA VAL A 43 -8.18 -1.07 -10.87
C VAL A 43 -8.25 -1.14 -12.40
N SER A 44 -7.12 -0.88 -13.07
CA SER A 44 -7.10 -0.65 -14.52
C SER A 44 -5.80 -1.08 -15.21
N GLY A 45 -5.77 -1.10 -16.55
CA GLY A 45 -4.59 -1.56 -17.30
C GLY A 45 -4.35 -3.05 -17.12
N ASP A 46 -3.11 -3.51 -17.31
CA ASP A 46 -2.69 -4.91 -17.13
C ASP A 46 -2.42 -5.26 -15.64
N THR A 47 -3.15 -4.62 -14.73
CA THR A 47 -2.98 -4.79 -13.28
C THR A 47 -3.43 -6.18 -12.81
N GLN A 48 -2.74 -6.72 -11.81
CA GLN A 48 -3.15 -7.94 -11.11
C GLN A 48 -3.34 -7.68 -9.61
N VAL A 49 -4.51 -8.00 -9.07
CA VAL A 49 -4.78 -7.98 -7.62
C VAL A 49 -5.18 -9.39 -7.19
N PHE A 50 -4.40 -10.02 -6.31
CA PHE A 50 -4.60 -11.42 -5.94
C PHE A 50 -4.13 -11.78 -4.53
N GLY A 51 -4.29 -13.04 -4.12
CA GLY A 51 -4.08 -13.43 -2.72
C GLY A 51 -5.19 -12.88 -1.84
N ASP A 52 -4.86 -12.39 -0.65
CA ASP A 52 -5.77 -11.74 0.30
C ASP A 52 -5.74 -10.20 0.20
N ALA A 53 -5.15 -9.68 -0.88
CA ALA A 53 -4.90 -8.26 -1.08
C ALA A 53 -6.17 -7.42 -1.10
N ARG A 54 -6.08 -6.21 -0.56
CA ARG A 54 -7.21 -5.27 -0.46
C ARG A 54 -6.90 -3.94 -1.11
N VAL A 55 -7.78 -3.50 -2.02
CA VAL A 55 -7.72 -2.18 -2.63
C VAL A 55 -9.02 -1.45 -2.33
N PHE A 56 -8.97 -0.37 -1.56
CA PHE A 56 -10.18 0.29 -1.07
C PHE A 56 -10.04 1.81 -0.91
N GLY A 57 -11.11 2.49 -0.51
CA GLY A 57 -11.13 3.95 -0.45
C GLY A 57 -11.16 4.55 -1.86
N ASN A 58 -10.34 5.57 -2.12
CA ASN A 58 -10.19 6.21 -3.44
C ASN A 58 -8.90 5.76 -4.14
N ALA A 59 -8.34 4.60 -3.75
CA ALA A 59 -7.10 4.10 -4.32
C ALA A 59 -7.21 3.84 -5.81
N TRP A 60 -6.12 4.07 -6.54
CA TRP A 60 -6.04 3.78 -7.97
C TRP A 60 -4.82 2.90 -8.26
N VAL A 61 -5.07 1.69 -8.74
CA VAL A 61 -4.06 0.76 -9.23
C VAL A 61 -4.13 0.66 -10.76
N SER A 62 -3.01 0.88 -11.45
CA SER A 62 -2.96 0.92 -12.91
C SER A 62 -1.63 0.44 -13.51
N GLY A 63 -1.52 0.41 -14.84
CA GLY A 63 -0.32 -0.06 -15.54
C GLY A 63 -0.16 -1.59 -15.43
N ASN A 64 1.07 -2.05 -15.20
CA ASN A 64 1.42 -3.47 -14.97
C ASN A 64 1.56 -3.79 -13.48
N ALA A 65 0.97 -2.98 -12.61
CA ALA A 65 1.13 -3.12 -11.17
C ALA A 65 0.58 -4.46 -10.66
N ARG A 66 1.21 -4.98 -9.60
CA ARG A 66 0.76 -6.18 -8.90
C ARG A 66 0.56 -5.88 -7.43
N VAL A 67 -0.60 -6.23 -6.90
CA VAL A 67 -0.91 -6.13 -5.46
C VAL A 67 -1.29 -7.52 -4.96
N PHE A 68 -0.52 -8.07 -4.04
CA PHE A 68 -0.70 -9.47 -3.62
C PHE A 68 -0.26 -9.79 -2.19
N GLY A 69 -0.53 -11.01 -1.72
CA GLY A 69 -0.38 -11.37 -0.30
C GLY A 69 -1.47 -10.68 0.52
N ASP A 70 -1.13 -10.22 1.72
CA ASP A 70 -2.02 -9.46 2.63
C ASP A 70 -1.97 -7.94 2.40
N ALA A 71 -1.43 -7.51 1.27
CA ALA A 71 -1.12 -6.11 1.00
C ALA A 71 -2.39 -5.26 0.92
N GLN A 72 -2.29 -4.02 1.40
CA GLN A 72 -3.38 -3.07 1.41
C GLN A 72 -3.00 -1.79 0.69
N VAL A 73 -3.86 -1.35 -0.23
CA VAL A 73 -3.76 -0.06 -0.92
C VAL A 73 -5.04 0.72 -0.65
N SER A 74 -4.94 1.86 0.03
CA SER A 74 -6.12 2.68 0.37
C SER A 74 -5.83 4.16 0.52
N GLY A 75 -6.83 4.95 0.91
CA GLY A 75 -6.78 6.41 0.82
C GLY A 75 -6.92 6.88 -0.63
N ASN A 76 -6.13 7.86 -1.03
CA ASN A 76 -6.02 8.33 -2.42
C ASN A 76 -4.75 7.78 -3.11
N ALA A 77 -4.19 6.68 -2.58
CA ALA A 77 -2.93 6.14 -3.02
C ALA A 77 -2.99 5.75 -4.50
N ARG A 78 -1.91 6.03 -5.24
CA ARG A 78 -1.75 5.59 -6.62
C ARG A 78 -0.59 4.62 -6.75
N VAL A 79 -0.91 3.41 -7.19
CA VAL A 79 0.06 2.35 -7.51
C VAL A 79 0.02 2.13 -9.01
N SER A 80 1.15 2.28 -9.70
CA SER A 80 1.20 2.28 -11.16
C SER A 80 2.51 1.70 -11.69
N GLY A 81 2.71 1.73 -13.01
CA GLY A 81 3.94 1.26 -13.63
C GLY A 81 4.13 -0.23 -13.41
N ASN A 82 5.33 -0.64 -12.97
CA ASN A 82 5.68 -2.03 -12.70
C ASN A 82 5.75 -2.33 -11.18
N ALA A 83 5.12 -1.49 -10.34
CA ALA A 83 5.14 -1.66 -8.89
C ALA A 83 4.57 -3.02 -8.45
N ARG A 84 5.28 -3.70 -7.55
CA ARG A 84 4.84 -4.99 -6.97
C ARG A 84 4.62 -4.84 -5.48
N VAL A 85 3.44 -4.39 -5.03
CA VAL A 85 3.13 -4.24 -3.61
C VAL A 85 2.71 -5.61 -3.04
N SER A 86 3.43 -6.10 -2.03
CA SER A 86 3.28 -7.48 -1.54
C SER A 86 3.42 -7.65 -0.03
N GLY A 87 3.11 -8.84 0.46
CA GLY A 87 3.22 -9.18 1.89
C GLY A 87 2.23 -8.36 2.71
N ASP A 88 2.63 -7.91 3.90
CA ASP A 88 1.79 -7.08 4.78
C ASP A 88 1.88 -5.57 4.49
N ALA A 89 2.40 -5.18 3.32
CA ALA A 89 2.63 -3.78 3.00
C ALA A 89 1.30 -2.98 3.00
N GLN A 90 1.31 -1.81 3.62
CA GLN A 90 0.18 -0.89 3.69
C GLN A 90 0.52 0.44 3.01
N VAL A 91 0.12 0.58 1.74
CA VAL A 91 0.26 1.81 0.96
C VAL A 91 -0.99 2.67 1.16
N PHE A 92 -0.83 3.86 1.73
CA PHE A 92 -1.94 4.65 2.27
C PHE A 92 -1.87 6.14 1.91
N GLY A 93 -2.98 6.86 2.08
CA GLY A 93 -3.03 8.32 1.97
C GLY A 93 -2.78 8.78 0.55
N ASP A 94 -1.89 9.75 0.34
CA ASP A 94 -1.56 10.29 -0.98
C ASP A 94 -0.33 9.64 -1.63
N ALA A 95 -0.01 8.40 -1.26
CA ALA A 95 1.15 7.66 -1.78
C ALA A 95 1.21 7.60 -3.33
N ARG A 96 2.42 7.61 -3.89
CA ARG A 96 2.73 7.49 -5.32
C ARG A 96 3.79 6.42 -5.56
N VAL A 97 3.35 5.19 -5.80
CA VAL A 97 4.24 4.05 -6.02
C VAL A 97 4.22 3.68 -7.51
N SER A 98 5.33 3.83 -8.21
CA SER A 98 5.45 3.52 -9.65
C SER A 98 6.39 2.35 -9.95
N GLY A 99 7.20 1.96 -8.97
CA GLY A 99 8.08 0.79 -9.01
C GLY A 99 8.58 0.39 -7.63
N ASP A 100 9.41 -0.65 -7.60
CA ASP A 100 9.90 -1.27 -6.36
C ASP A 100 10.84 -0.36 -5.53
N LYS A 101 11.28 0.77 -6.09
CA LYS A 101 12.05 1.79 -5.37
C LYS A 101 11.18 2.78 -4.57
N ASP A 102 9.90 2.87 -4.89
CA ASP A 102 8.99 3.86 -4.29
C ASP A 102 8.32 3.36 -3.02
N TYR A 103 8.58 2.11 -2.62
CA TYR A 103 8.09 1.55 -1.37
C TYR A 103 9.09 0.55 -0.78
N ALA A 104 8.98 0.33 0.53
CA ALA A 104 9.65 -0.74 1.25
C ALA A 104 8.86 -1.03 2.53
N TYR A 105 8.95 -2.25 3.05
CA TYR A 105 8.44 -2.54 4.38
C TYR A 105 9.42 -3.39 5.16
N ALA A 106 9.37 -3.26 6.48
CA ALA A 106 10.03 -4.16 7.40
C ALA A 106 8.96 -4.81 8.29
N HIS A 107 9.21 -6.03 8.73
CA HIS A 107 8.33 -6.81 9.60
C HIS A 107 9.13 -7.37 10.77
N GLY A 108 8.47 -7.69 11.89
CA GLY A 108 9.10 -8.40 12.99
C GLY A 108 9.97 -7.54 13.92
N PHE A 109 9.77 -6.22 13.94
CA PHE A 109 10.53 -5.30 14.77
C PHE A 109 9.64 -4.35 15.59
N GLY A 110 10.25 -3.64 16.54
CA GLY A 110 9.54 -2.68 17.39
C GLY A 110 8.67 -3.34 18.46
N SER A 111 7.73 -2.58 19.03
CA SER A 111 7.03 -2.96 20.26
C SER A 111 6.12 -4.19 20.18
N CYS A 112 5.75 -4.63 18.98
CA CYS A 112 4.81 -5.72 18.74
C CYS A 112 5.06 -6.45 17.42
N ASN A 113 6.32 -6.52 16.98
CA ASN A 113 6.76 -7.25 15.79
C ASN A 113 5.94 -6.92 14.53
N ARG A 114 5.52 -5.66 14.40
CA ARG A 114 4.56 -5.24 13.36
C ARG A 114 5.26 -4.90 12.05
N THR A 115 4.45 -4.85 11.00
CA THR A 115 4.87 -4.29 9.72
C THR A 115 4.88 -2.76 9.78
N THR A 116 5.98 -2.15 9.36
CA THR A 116 6.04 -0.74 9.01
C THR A 116 6.29 -0.60 7.53
N THR A 117 5.43 0.15 6.85
CA THR A 117 5.55 0.41 5.41
C THR A 117 5.99 1.84 5.19
N PHE A 118 6.99 2.02 4.32
CA PHE A 118 7.50 3.29 3.85
C PHE A 118 7.17 3.42 2.36
N PHE A 119 6.73 4.60 1.93
CA PHE A 119 6.33 4.82 0.54
C PHE A 119 6.53 6.28 0.12
N ARG A 120 6.71 6.50 -1.18
CA ARG A 120 6.78 7.86 -1.73
C ARG A 120 5.43 8.53 -1.61
N LEU A 121 5.42 9.78 -1.16
CA LEU A 121 4.26 10.67 -1.20
C LEU A 121 4.19 11.46 -2.51
N LYS A 122 3.06 12.13 -2.74
CA LYS A 122 2.80 12.92 -3.94
C LYS A 122 3.76 14.09 -4.12
N ASP A 123 4.22 14.69 -3.02
CA ASP A 123 5.18 15.80 -2.96
C ASP A 123 6.64 15.34 -3.07
N GLY A 124 6.90 14.02 -3.07
CA GLY A 124 8.23 13.43 -3.14
C GLY A 124 8.80 12.98 -1.79
N ASP A 125 8.16 13.37 -0.68
CA ASP A 125 8.54 12.97 0.67
C ASP A 125 8.32 11.47 0.92
N VAL A 126 8.82 11.00 2.06
CA VAL A 126 8.63 9.63 2.54
C VAL A 126 7.50 9.59 3.55
N GLY A 127 6.44 8.87 3.20
CA GLY A 127 5.34 8.54 4.10
C GLY A 127 5.60 7.23 4.84
N VAL A 128 5.11 7.14 6.06
CA VAL A 128 5.25 5.96 6.92
C VAL A 128 3.88 5.53 7.44
N ARG A 129 3.62 4.22 7.37
CA ARG A 129 2.47 3.56 7.98
C ARG A 129 2.96 2.52 8.98
N CYS A 130 2.66 2.73 10.26
CA CYS A 130 3.08 1.85 11.35
C CYS A 130 1.95 1.70 12.40
N GLY A 131 1.18 0.61 12.36
CA GLY A 131 0.12 0.34 13.33
C GLY A 131 -1.02 1.35 13.28
N CYS A 132 -1.10 2.30 14.22
CA CYS A 132 -2.07 3.42 14.15
C CYS A 132 -1.45 4.71 13.58
N PHE A 133 -0.13 4.74 13.42
CA PHE A 133 0.57 5.89 12.90
C PHE A 133 0.46 5.97 11.38
N TYR A 134 0.21 7.18 10.89
CA TYR A 134 0.41 7.60 9.51
C TYR A 134 0.96 9.03 9.52
N GLY A 135 2.01 9.30 8.76
CA GLY A 135 2.64 10.60 8.67
C GLY A 135 3.90 10.58 7.82
N THR A 136 4.63 11.69 7.77
CA THR A 136 5.93 11.76 7.12
C THR A 136 7.01 11.03 7.93
N LEU A 137 8.16 10.76 7.32
CA LEU A 137 9.31 10.17 7.99
C LEU A 137 9.82 11.02 9.16
N ALA A 138 9.79 12.35 9.03
CA ALA A 138 10.11 13.27 10.13
C ALA A 138 9.12 13.10 11.31
N GLN A 139 7.82 13.16 11.03
CA GLN A 139 6.79 12.96 12.06
C GLN A 139 6.88 11.57 12.70
N PHE A 140 7.31 10.56 11.95
CA PHE A 140 7.53 9.22 12.47
C PHE A 140 8.65 9.20 13.50
N ARG A 141 9.77 9.87 13.23
CA ARG A 141 10.89 10.00 14.18
C ARG A 141 10.44 10.70 15.46
N ASP A 142 9.75 11.83 15.33
CA ASP A 142 9.21 12.58 16.47
C ASP A 142 8.29 11.68 17.32
N LYS A 143 7.40 10.94 16.67
CA LYS A 143 6.46 10.06 17.37
C LYS A 143 7.15 8.89 18.06
N VAL A 144 8.21 8.35 17.47
CA VAL A 144 9.03 7.30 18.07
C VAL A 144 9.72 7.82 19.33
N CYS A 145 10.34 9.00 19.27
CA CYS A 145 10.97 9.63 20.44
C CYS A 145 9.96 9.90 21.56
N GLU A 146 8.79 10.46 21.23
CA GLU A 146 7.71 10.72 22.19
C GLU A 146 7.19 9.43 22.86
N THR A 147 7.01 8.36 22.09
CA THR A 147 6.36 7.13 22.57
C THR A 147 7.35 6.19 23.27
N HIS A 148 8.61 6.19 22.87
CA HIS A 148 9.57 5.15 23.23
C HIS A 148 10.85 5.68 23.90
N GLY A 149 11.08 6.99 23.95
CA GLY A 149 12.27 7.59 24.58
C GLY A 149 13.57 6.94 24.12
N GLU A 150 14.49 6.70 25.05
CA GLU A 150 15.81 6.10 24.78
C GLU A 150 15.81 4.57 24.95
N THR A 151 14.83 3.88 24.36
CA THR A 151 14.74 2.41 24.43
C THR A 151 15.35 1.73 23.21
N LYS A 152 15.71 0.45 23.35
CA LYS A 152 16.10 -0.42 22.21
C LYS A 152 15.07 -0.38 21.07
N LYS A 153 13.77 -0.32 21.41
CA LYS A 153 12.68 -0.23 20.43
C LYS A 153 12.74 1.07 19.63
N ALA A 154 13.02 2.20 20.30
CA ALA A 154 13.22 3.47 19.61
C ALA A 154 14.41 3.40 18.66
N GLN A 155 15.53 2.82 19.10
CA GLN A 155 16.72 2.64 18.27
C GLN A 155 16.42 1.81 17.00
N GLU A 156 15.70 0.69 17.12
CA GLU A 156 15.29 -0.12 15.96
C GLU A 156 14.46 0.69 14.95
N TYR A 157 13.45 1.44 15.43
CA TYR A 157 12.61 2.28 14.58
C TYR A 157 13.40 3.40 13.90
N LEU A 158 14.29 4.05 14.64
CA LEU A 158 15.11 5.15 14.13
C LEU A 158 16.15 4.66 13.11
N MET A 159 16.79 3.50 13.34
CA MET A 159 17.69 2.87 12.37
C MET A 159 16.99 2.54 11.06
N LEU A 160 15.74 2.05 11.13
CA LEU A 160 14.94 1.83 9.93
C LEU A 160 14.56 3.15 9.26
N ALA A 161 14.23 4.19 10.02
CA ALA A 161 13.97 5.51 9.45
C ALA A 161 15.22 6.06 8.73
N ASP A 162 16.41 5.90 9.29
CA ASP A 162 17.68 6.30 8.67
C ASP A 162 17.93 5.54 7.37
N LEU A 163 17.76 4.22 7.39
CA LEU A 163 17.91 3.40 6.18
C LEU A 163 16.92 3.84 5.09
N MET A 164 15.67 4.12 5.46
CA MET A 164 14.65 4.56 4.51
C MET A 164 14.92 5.97 4.00
N GLU A 165 15.45 6.86 4.82
CA GLU A 165 15.90 8.18 4.37
C GLU A 165 16.98 8.06 3.29
N ILE A 166 17.98 7.19 3.49
CA ILE A 166 19.04 6.93 2.50
C ILE A 166 18.46 6.29 1.24
N ARG A 167 17.62 5.27 1.39
CA ARG A 167 17.02 4.54 0.26
C ARG A 167 16.15 5.44 -0.60
N PHE A 168 15.43 6.38 0.01
CA PHE A 168 14.45 7.21 -0.68
C PHE A 168 15.05 8.53 -1.19
N LYS A 169 16.23 8.94 -0.74
CA LYS A 169 17.02 10.00 -1.38
C LYS A 169 17.44 9.52 -2.77
N ASN A 170 17.06 10.29 -3.80
CA ASN A 170 17.66 10.21 -5.13
C ASN A 170 18.79 11.23 -5.20
#